data_AF-A0A838RFV8-F1
#
_entry.id   AF-A0A838RFV8-F1
#
_cell.length_a   1.000
_cell.length_b   1.000
_cell.length_c   1.000
_cell.angle_alpha   90.00
_cell.angle_beta   90.00
_cell.angle_gamma   90.00
#
_symmetry.space_group_name_H-M   'P 1'
#
loop_
_entity.id
_entity.type
_entity.pdbx_description
1 polymer ?
#
loop_
_entity_poly.entity_id
_entity_poly.type
_entity_poly.pdbx_seq_one_letter_code
_entity_poly.pdbx_strand_id
1 'polypeptide(L)'
;SKDELQDICQIFGITVRNIPDIIYTYRARRSLPTEILATGHWAIGAAGRGKYAFRLLANEPHFLIRYTDYAPIAIYNAIPEVVEALLRDDEQSLLTRILYNRLIDIFTGLTCFHIQNHFRAVVKDEGQVEVDALYVGVDRDGKLWAIPIEAKSKSDSDMLGRIQISQMARLMRQEFPELGRRILAVKLLADNTLALVEFDDQIEPDDFGIVIVRRFRLVRRAPPS
;
A
#
# COMPACT_ATOMS: atom_id res chain seq x y z
N SER A 1 5.61 -23.73 -1.45
CA SER A 1 6.77 -22.92 -0.97
C SER A 1 7.65 -22.54 -2.16
N LYS A 2 8.79 -21.86 -1.96
CA LYS A 2 9.75 -21.61 -3.06
C LYS A 2 10.32 -22.91 -3.63
N ASP A 3 10.69 -23.84 -2.74
CA ASP A 3 11.26 -25.14 -3.13
C ASP A 3 10.22 -25.97 -3.93
N GLU A 4 8.97 -25.97 -3.48
CA GLU A 4 7.88 -26.65 -4.19
C GLU A 4 7.63 -26.08 -5.59
N LEU A 5 7.75 -24.75 -5.79
CA LEU A 5 7.66 -24.15 -7.12
C LEU A 5 8.83 -24.57 -8.01
N GLN A 6 10.03 -24.72 -7.44
CA GLN A 6 11.19 -25.21 -8.17
C GLN A 6 10.97 -26.63 -8.67
N ASP A 7 10.46 -27.51 -7.81
CA ASP A 7 10.15 -28.91 -8.14
C ASP A 7 9.08 -28.98 -9.25
N ILE A 8 8.02 -28.17 -9.13
CA ILE A 8 6.96 -28.09 -10.16
C ILE A 8 7.52 -27.61 -11.49
N CYS A 9 8.35 -26.55 -11.50
CA CYS A 9 8.98 -26.08 -12.74
C CYS A 9 9.80 -27.18 -13.41
N GLN A 10 10.51 -28.03 -12.66
CA GLN A 10 11.24 -29.17 -13.21
C GLN A 10 10.30 -30.22 -13.80
N ILE A 11 9.23 -30.58 -13.08
CA ILE A 11 8.22 -31.58 -13.54
C ILE A 11 7.61 -31.17 -14.88
N PHE A 12 7.28 -29.89 -15.04
CA PHE A 12 6.67 -29.37 -16.26
C PHE A 12 7.68 -28.88 -17.31
N GLY A 13 8.99 -29.02 -17.09
CA GLY A 13 10.03 -28.57 -18.02
C GLY A 13 10.07 -27.05 -18.23
N ILE A 14 9.58 -26.27 -17.26
CA ILE A 14 9.51 -24.81 -17.32
C ILE A 14 10.82 -24.22 -16.79
N THR A 15 11.50 -23.42 -17.61
CA THR A 15 12.72 -22.72 -17.18
C THR A 15 12.36 -21.32 -16.69
N VAL A 16 12.58 -21.04 -15.40
CA VAL A 16 12.40 -19.70 -14.81
C VAL A 16 13.72 -19.21 -14.24
N ARG A 17 14.14 -17.99 -14.62
CA ARG A 17 15.41 -17.39 -14.15
C ARG A 17 15.40 -17.04 -12.66
N ASN A 18 14.26 -16.64 -12.12
CA ASN A 18 14.10 -16.25 -10.72
C ASN A 18 12.74 -16.74 -10.17
N ILE A 19 12.72 -17.94 -9.60
CA ILE A 19 11.49 -18.58 -9.08
C ILE A 19 10.77 -17.70 -8.02
N PRO A 20 11.47 -17.08 -7.04
CA PRO A 20 10.85 -16.13 -6.13
C PRO A 20 10.08 -14.98 -6.79
N ASP A 21 10.52 -14.55 -7.99
CA ASP A 21 9.92 -13.42 -8.70
C ASP A 21 8.55 -13.75 -9.29
N ILE A 22 8.24 -15.04 -9.52
CA ILE A 22 6.91 -15.48 -9.97
C ILE A 22 5.86 -15.06 -8.95
N ILE A 23 6.06 -15.43 -7.67
CA ILE A 23 5.12 -15.12 -6.59
C ILE A 23 5.00 -13.60 -6.42
N TYR A 24 6.13 -12.89 -6.42
CA TYR A 24 6.15 -11.44 -6.25
C TYR A 24 5.39 -10.72 -7.37
N THR A 25 5.58 -11.18 -8.61
CA THR A 25 4.91 -10.63 -9.79
C THR A 25 3.40 -10.74 -9.68
N TYR A 26 2.86 -11.93 -9.37
CA TYR A 26 1.41 -12.14 -9.30
C TYR A 26 0.75 -11.63 -8.02
N ARG A 27 1.54 -11.33 -6.97
CA ARG A 27 1.03 -10.68 -5.74
C ARG A 27 0.82 -9.18 -5.88
N ALA A 28 1.62 -8.51 -6.71
CA ALA A 28 1.71 -7.05 -6.68
C ALA A 28 1.71 -6.35 -8.05
N ARG A 29 2.12 -7.02 -9.13
CA ARG A 29 2.45 -6.37 -10.42
C ARG A 29 1.64 -6.86 -11.61
N ARG A 30 1.14 -8.09 -11.59
CA ARG A 30 0.36 -8.66 -12.68
C ARG A 30 -0.82 -9.43 -12.14
N SER A 31 -1.94 -9.33 -12.85
CA SER A 31 -3.09 -10.21 -12.63
C SER A 31 -2.69 -11.67 -12.86
N LEU A 32 -3.35 -12.58 -12.13
CA LEU A 32 -3.24 -14.01 -12.39
C LEU A 32 -3.71 -14.36 -13.82
N PRO A 33 -3.26 -15.48 -14.40
CA PRO A 33 -3.75 -15.95 -15.70
C PRO A 33 -5.28 -16.01 -15.78
N THR A 34 -5.82 -15.71 -16.95
CA THR A 34 -7.27 -15.64 -17.20
C THR A 34 -7.98 -16.95 -16.86
N GLU A 35 -7.31 -18.09 -17.07
CA GLU A 35 -7.82 -19.43 -16.74
C GLU A 35 -8.07 -19.59 -15.24
N ILE A 36 -7.22 -18.99 -14.39
CA ILE A 36 -7.42 -18.98 -12.94
C ILE A 36 -8.53 -17.99 -12.57
N LEU A 37 -8.48 -16.78 -13.14
CA LEU A 37 -9.47 -15.72 -12.85
C LEU A 37 -10.88 -16.10 -13.29
N ALA A 38 -11.03 -16.95 -14.31
CA ALA A 38 -12.32 -17.50 -14.74
C ALA A 38 -12.99 -18.38 -13.67
N THR A 39 -12.24 -18.87 -12.67
CA THR A 39 -12.74 -19.72 -11.58
C THR A 39 -13.04 -18.95 -10.29
N GLY A 40 -12.79 -17.65 -10.26
CA GLY A 40 -13.09 -16.79 -9.12
C GLY A 40 -12.03 -15.72 -8.84
N HIS A 41 -12.25 -14.95 -7.78
CA HIS A 41 -11.37 -13.87 -7.36
C HIS A 41 -10.19 -14.40 -6.55
N TRP A 42 -9.24 -15.02 -7.24
CA TRP A 42 -8.07 -15.60 -6.62
C TRP A 42 -7.00 -14.55 -6.34
N ALA A 43 -6.36 -14.69 -5.19
CA ALA A 43 -5.19 -13.90 -4.81
C ALA A 43 -4.15 -14.81 -4.14
N ILE A 44 -2.88 -14.39 -4.13
CA ILE A 44 -1.81 -15.12 -3.44
C ILE A 44 -1.55 -14.45 -2.09
N GLY A 45 -1.92 -15.14 -1.01
CA GLY A 45 -1.70 -14.73 0.37
C GLY A 45 -0.46 -15.39 0.98
N ALA A 46 0.04 -14.81 2.07
CA ALA A 46 1.06 -15.47 2.88
C ALA A 46 0.41 -16.56 3.75
N ALA A 47 1.14 -17.66 3.96
CA ALA A 47 0.68 -18.83 4.71
C ALA A 47 1.78 -19.34 5.67
N GLY A 48 2.52 -18.39 6.26
CA GLY A 48 3.67 -18.62 7.13
C GLY A 48 5.00 -18.29 6.44
N ARG A 49 6.10 -18.41 7.20
CA ARG A 49 7.44 -17.98 6.75
C ARG A 49 7.85 -18.68 5.45
N GLY A 50 7.97 -17.91 4.37
CA GLY A 50 8.35 -18.40 3.04
C GLY A 50 7.30 -19.28 2.35
N LYS A 51 6.07 -19.32 2.88
CA LYS A 51 4.95 -20.11 2.37
C LYS A 51 3.85 -19.19 1.87
N TYR A 52 3.18 -19.64 0.81
CA TYR A 52 2.14 -18.89 0.12
C TYR A 52 1.01 -19.84 -0.23
N ALA A 53 -0.21 -19.32 -0.28
CA ALA A 53 -1.38 -20.07 -0.67
C ALA A 53 -2.24 -19.24 -1.62
N PHE A 54 -2.91 -19.92 -2.54
CA PHE A 54 -4.05 -19.35 -3.23
C PHE A 54 -5.17 -19.15 -2.23
N ARG A 55 -5.74 -17.96 -2.23
CA ARG A 55 -6.88 -17.58 -1.41
C ARG A 55 -7.99 -17.15 -2.35
N LEU A 56 -9.12 -17.81 -2.28
CA LEU A 56 -10.34 -17.39 -2.95
C LEU A 56 -10.97 -16.27 -2.12
N LEU A 57 -11.21 -15.13 -2.75
CA LEU A 57 -11.88 -13.98 -2.16
C LEU A 57 -13.32 -13.90 -2.66
N ALA A 58 -14.19 -13.30 -1.86
CA ALA A 58 -15.55 -12.98 -2.28
C ALA A 58 -15.58 -11.77 -3.22
N ASN A 59 -14.63 -10.85 -3.06
CA ASN A 59 -14.48 -9.65 -3.88
C ASN A 59 -13.21 -9.72 -4.75
N GLU A 60 -13.12 -8.80 -5.72
CA GLU A 60 -11.90 -8.59 -6.51
C GLU A 60 -10.66 -8.44 -5.61
N PRO A 61 -9.50 -9.04 -5.96
CA PRO A 61 -8.28 -8.99 -5.15
C PRO A 61 -7.75 -7.58 -4.89
N HIS A 62 -8.14 -6.63 -5.73
CA HIS A 62 -7.72 -5.25 -5.66
C HIS A 62 -8.94 -4.33 -5.46
N PHE A 63 -8.74 -3.23 -4.74
CA PHE A 63 -9.74 -2.18 -4.63
C PHE A 63 -9.87 -1.44 -5.96
N LEU A 64 -11.07 -1.44 -6.53
CA LEU A 64 -11.40 -0.70 -7.75
C LEU A 64 -11.80 0.74 -7.39
N ILE A 65 -10.85 1.67 -7.48
CA ILE A 65 -11.07 3.07 -7.14
C ILE A 65 -11.06 3.93 -8.41
N ARG A 66 -12.20 4.54 -8.72
CA ARG A 66 -12.31 5.53 -9.80
C ARG A 66 -11.79 6.89 -9.32
N TYR A 67 -10.47 7.06 -9.31
CA TYR A 67 -9.84 8.30 -8.82
C TYR A 67 -10.29 9.57 -9.55
N THR A 68 -10.80 9.45 -10.78
CA THR A 68 -11.40 10.52 -11.57
C THR A 68 -12.61 11.15 -10.91
N ASP A 69 -13.33 10.39 -10.06
CA ASP A 69 -14.54 10.83 -9.38
C ASP A 69 -14.21 11.83 -8.23
N TYR A 70 -12.92 12.00 -7.90
CA TYR A 70 -12.45 12.87 -6.82
C TYR A 70 -11.66 14.05 -7.37
N ALA A 71 -12.24 15.25 -7.26
CA ALA A 71 -11.57 16.48 -7.70
C ALA A 71 -10.27 16.73 -6.89
N PRO A 72 -9.15 17.10 -7.53
CA PRO A 72 -7.91 17.33 -6.83
C PRO A 72 -7.94 18.64 -6.04
N ILE A 73 -7.51 18.57 -4.78
CA ILE A 73 -7.36 19.71 -3.88
C ILE A 73 -5.94 20.26 -4.04
N ALA A 74 -5.82 21.53 -4.42
CA ALA A 74 -4.53 22.18 -4.54
C ALA A 74 -3.94 22.51 -3.16
N ILE A 75 -2.71 22.09 -2.92
CA ILE A 75 -1.95 22.38 -1.70
C ILE A 75 -0.54 22.85 -2.07
N TYR A 76 0.05 23.70 -1.23
CA TYR A 76 1.39 24.21 -1.49
C TYR A 76 2.42 23.09 -1.45
N ASN A 77 3.34 23.11 -2.42
CA ASN A 77 4.45 22.20 -2.46
C ASN A 77 5.56 22.68 -1.52
N ALA A 78 5.77 21.97 -0.42
CA ALA A 78 6.77 22.26 0.60
C ALA A 78 8.13 21.58 0.34
N ILE A 79 8.29 20.83 -0.76
CA ILE A 79 9.56 20.18 -1.11
C ILE A 79 10.56 21.26 -1.55
N PRO A 80 11.77 21.32 -0.95
CA PRO A 80 12.81 22.23 -1.44
C PRO A 80 13.13 21.95 -2.92
N GLU A 81 13.33 22.98 -3.73
CA GLU A 81 13.59 22.84 -5.19
C GLU A 81 14.77 21.91 -5.49
N VAL A 82 15.83 21.98 -4.70
CA VAL A 82 17.00 21.09 -4.82
C VAL A 82 16.64 19.62 -4.60
N VAL A 83 15.68 19.33 -3.73
CA VAL A 83 15.20 17.95 -3.49
C VAL A 83 14.27 17.54 -4.62
N GLU A 84 13.32 18.42 -4.99
CA GLU A 84 12.34 18.14 -6.03
C GLU A 84 13.00 17.82 -7.39
N ALA A 85 14.09 18.53 -7.73
CA ALA A 85 14.87 18.30 -8.95
C ALA A 85 15.53 16.91 -9.03
N LEU A 86 15.66 16.20 -7.89
CA LEU A 86 16.30 14.89 -7.79
C LEU A 86 15.30 13.74 -7.59
N LEU A 87 14.00 14.04 -7.48
CA LEU A 87 12.97 13.02 -7.34
C LEU A 87 12.79 12.23 -8.64
N ARG A 88 12.50 10.95 -8.49
CA ARG A 88 12.20 10.00 -9.58
C ARG A 88 10.71 9.68 -9.61
N ASP A 89 10.29 8.90 -10.61
CA ASP A 89 8.94 8.34 -10.71
C ASP A 89 8.88 6.95 -10.06
N ASP A 90 9.33 6.86 -8.80
CA ASP A 90 9.34 5.62 -8.02
C ASP A 90 8.64 5.81 -6.66
N GLU A 91 8.45 4.68 -5.97
CA GLU A 91 7.80 4.60 -4.66
C GLU A 91 8.53 5.44 -3.60
N GLN A 92 9.86 5.45 -3.61
CA GLN A 92 10.67 6.21 -2.65
C GLN A 92 10.49 7.72 -2.80
N SER A 93 10.41 8.17 -4.05
CA SER A 93 10.13 9.57 -4.37
C SER A 93 8.70 9.96 -3.99
N LEU A 94 7.74 9.03 -4.10
CA LEU A 94 6.38 9.21 -3.61
C LEU A 94 6.34 9.40 -2.07
N LEU A 95 7.02 8.53 -1.31
CA LEU A 95 7.13 8.67 0.15
C LEU A 95 7.75 10.01 0.56
N THR A 96 8.77 10.46 -0.19
CA THR A 96 9.39 11.79 0.02
C THR A 96 8.38 12.93 -0.21
N ARG A 97 7.57 12.86 -1.28
CA ARG A 97 6.51 13.84 -1.56
C ARG A 97 5.48 13.91 -0.44
N ILE A 98 5.08 12.75 0.09
CA ILE A 98 4.12 12.65 1.20
C ILE A 98 4.69 13.31 2.46
N LEU A 99 5.95 12.99 2.79
CA LEU A 99 6.63 13.45 4.01
C LEU A 99 6.81 14.97 4.03
N TYR A 100 7.45 15.55 3.00
CA TYR A 100 7.73 16.99 2.95
C TYR A 100 6.46 17.84 2.99
N ASN A 101 5.38 17.35 2.36
CA ASN A 101 4.12 18.10 2.27
C ASN A 101 3.16 17.81 3.43
N ARG A 102 3.56 17.01 4.44
CA ARG A 102 2.71 16.62 5.57
C ARG A 102 1.33 16.09 5.12
N LEU A 103 1.31 15.30 4.04
CA LEU A 103 0.03 14.86 3.45
C LEU A 103 -0.76 13.97 4.39
N ILE A 104 -0.06 13.16 5.20
CA ILE A 104 -0.73 12.33 6.20
C ILE A 104 -1.44 13.21 7.22
N ASP A 105 -0.80 14.28 7.72
CA ASP A 105 -1.44 15.24 8.62
C ASP A 105 -2.66 15.90 7.98
N ILE A 106 -2.50 16.44 6.77
CA ILE A 106 -3.57 17.14 6.04
C ILE A 106 -4.77 16.21 5.79
N PHE A 107 -4.50 14.97 5.40
CA PHE A 107 -5.53 14.00 5.09
C PHE A 107 -6.23 13.47 6.34
N THR A 108 -5.48 13.19 7.40
CA THR A 108 -6.01 12.58 8.62
C THR A 108 -6.59 13.58 9.60
N GLY A 109 -6.14 14.84 9.56
CA GLY A 109 -6.40 15.84 10.59
C GLY A 109 -5.61 15.63 11.89
N LEU A 110 -4.60 14.75 11.87
CA LEU A 110 -3.76 14.43 13.02
C LEU A 110 -2.44 15.20 12.96
N THR A 111 -1.78 15.36 14.11
CA THR A 111 -0.36 15.71 14.14
C THR A 111 0.45 14.44 13.97
N CYS A 112 1.11 14.27 12.82
CA CYS A 112 1.80 13.03 12.47
C CYS A 112 3.32 13.16 12.58
N PHE A 113 3.95 12.04 12.95
CA PHE A 113 5.38 11.86 13.03
C PHE A 113 5.76 10.61 12.26
N HIS A 114 6.69 10.74 11.31
CA HIS A 114 7.25 9.62 10.58
C HIS A 114 8.15 8.80 11.51
N ILE A 115 7.99 7.48 11.48
CA ILE A 115 8.83 6.55 12.25
C ILE A 115 9.93 5.99 11.35
N GLN A 116 9.55 5.26 10.29
CA GLN A 116 10.49 4.70 9.32
C GLN A 116 9.80 4.29 8.02
N ASN A 117 10.58 4.20 6.93
CA ASN A 117 10.16 3.54 5.69
C ASN A 117 10.50 2.04 5.75
N HIS A 118 9.82 1.23 4.95
CA HIS A 118 10.02 -0.22 4.85
C HIS A 118 10.03 -0.90 6.23
N PHE A 119 9.05 -0.57 7.06
CA PHE A 119 8.90 -1.20 8.37
C PHE A 119 8.52 -2.66 8.16
N ARG A 120 9.36 -3.57 8.66
CA ARG A 120 9.18 -5.02 8.52
C ARG A 120 9.07 -5.67 9.89
N ALA A 121 8.09 -6.55 10.06
CA ALA A 121 8.04 -7.46 11.19
C ALA A 121 7.43 -8.81 10.78
N VAL A 122 7.41 -9.76 11.71
CA VAL A 122 6.82 -11.08 11.50
C VAL A 122 5.46 -11.13 12.14
N VAL A 123 4.41 -11.27 11.33
CA VAL A 123 3.05 -11.52 11.80
C VAL A 123 2.87 -13.02 12.01
N LYS A 124 2.30 -13.38 13.16
CA LYS A 124 2.02 -14.79 13.50
C LYS A 124 1.20 -15.45 12.38
N ASP A 125 1.61 -16.66 11.98
CA ASP A 125 0.97 -17.49 10.95
C ASP A 125 0.97 -16.94 9.51
N GLU A 126 1.36 -15.68 9.30
CA GLU A 126 1.47 -15.04 7.98
C GLU A 126 2.93 -14.87 7.53
N GLY A 127 3.87 -14.78 8.48
CA GLY A 127 5.29 -14.59 8.18
C GLY A 127 5.66 -13.11 8.09
N GLN A 128 6.65 -12.78 7.26
CA GLN A 128 7.17 -11.42 7.18
C GLN A 128 6.18 -10.51 6.41
N VAL A 129 5.79 -9.42 7.06
CA VAL A 129 4.98 -8.35 6.48
C VAL A 129 5.82 -7.08 6.44
N GLU A 130 5.65 -6.30 5.39
CA GLU A 130 6.31 -5.03 5.16
C GLU A 130 5.25 -3.96 4.93
N VAL A 131 5.49 -2.76 5.47
CA VAL A 131 4.71 -1.56 5.13
C VAL A 131 5.69 -0.48 4.63
N ASP A 132 5.29 0.24 3.59
CA ASP A 132 6.20 1.14 2.87
C ASP A 132 6.61 2.35 3.73
N ALA A 133 5.69 2.84 4.57
CA ALA A 133 6.01 3.76 5.66
C ALA A 133 5.13 3.55 6.89
N LEU A 134 5.67 3.88 8.05
CA LEU A 134 4.94 3.89 9.32
C LEU A 134 4.99 5.29 9.93
N TYR A 135 3.83 5.79 10.34
CA TYR A 135 3.67 7.03 11.09
C TYR A 135 2.97 6.75 12.43
N VAL A 136 3.20 7.64 13.39
CA VAL A 136 2.35 7.81 14.57
C VAL A 136 1.64 9.15 14.51
N GLY A 137 0.34 9.17 14.77
CA GLY A 137 -0.49 10.38 14.81
C GLY A 137 -1.02 10.65 16.20
N VAL A 138 -1.14 11.92 16.56
CA VAL A 138 -1.79 12.37 17.80
C VAL A 138 -3.02 13.19 17.41
N ASP A 139 -4.19 12.84 17.94
CA ASP A 139 -5.40 13.63 17.77
C ASP A 139 -5.54 14.72 18.84
N ARG A 140 -6.59 15.54 18.73
CA ARG A 140 -6.86 16.67 19.63
C ARG A 140 -7.10 16.25 21.09
N ASP A 141 -7.46 14.99 21.32
CA ASP A 141 -7.75 14.42 22.64
C ASP A 141 -6.51 13.71 23.21
N GLY A 142 -5.37 13.79 22.52
CA GLY A 142 -4.10 13.19 22.92
C GLY A 142 -4.01 11.68 22.64
N LYS A 143 -4.99 11.10 21.95
CA LYS A 143 -4.97 9.67 21.62
C LYS A 143 -3.97 9.41 20.49
N LEU A 144 -3.22 8.33 20.65
CA LEU A 144 -2.20 7.89 19.70
C LEU A 144 -2.78 6.93 18.65
N TRP A 145 -2.30 7.09 17.42
CA TRP A 145 -2.71 6.33 16.25
C TRP A 145 -1.49 5.77 15.52
N ALA A 146 -1.45 4.46 15.30
CA ALA A 146 -0.52 3.83 14.36
C ALA A 146 -1.09 3.94 12.93
N ILE A 147 -0.28 4.44 12.01
CA ILE A 147 -0.72 4.76 10.64
C ILE A 147 0.26 4.09 9.65
N PRO A 148 0.00 2.84 9.27
CA PRO A 148 0.76 2.17 8.22
C PRO A 148 0.33 2.72 6.85
N ILE A 149 1.30 2.89 5.95
CA ILE A 149 1.11 3.40 4.60
C ILE A 149 1.56 2.34 3.58
N GLU A 150 0.68 2.02 2.64
CA GLU A 150 1.02 1.35 1.37
C GLU A 150 1.20 2.42 0.29
N ALA A 151 2.30 2.40 -0.44
CA ALA A 151 2.60 3.33 -1.51
C ALA A 151 2.56 2.61 -2.88
N LYS A 152 1.87 3.21 -3.85
CA LYS A 152 1.81 2.73 -5.23
C LYS A 152 2.26 3.80 -6.22
N SER A 153 3.12 3.39 -7.14
CA SER A 153 3.64 4.26 -8.19
C SER A 153 2.56 4.58 -9.24
N LYS A 154 2.94 5.35 -10.27
CA LYS A 154 2.06 5.73 -11.38
C LYS A 154 1.54 4.57 -12.20
N SER A 155 2.14 3.39 -12.12
CA SER A 155 1.76 2.27 -12.97
C SER A 155 0.30 1.88 -12.74
N ASP A 156 -0.44 1.67 -13.83
CA ASP A 156 -1.81 1.14 -13.78
C ASP A 156 -1.82 -0.28 -13.21
N SER A 157 -0.71 -1.02 -13.35
CA SER A 157 -0.51 -2.33 -12.73
C SER A 157 -0.37 -2.29 -11.21
N ASP A 158 -0.01 -1.14 -10.63
CA ASP A 158 0.25 -1.00 -9.20
C ASP A 158 -1.08 -0.71 -8.48
N MET A 159 -1.93 -1.73 -8.40
CA MET A 159 -3.23 -1.65 -7.74
C MET A 159 -3.12 -1.84 -6.22
N LEU A 160 -4.10 -1.33 -5.48
CA LEU A 160 -4.18 -1.52 -4.03
C LEU A 160 -4.81 -2.89 -3.73
N GLY A 161 -4.03 -3.83 -3.22
CA GLY A 161 -4.46 -5.20 -2.96
C GLY A 161 -5.11 -5.37 -1.58
N ARG A 162 -6.21 -6.11 -1.51
CA ARG A 162 -6.94 -6.40 -0.27
C ARG A 162 -6.11 -7.19 0.74
N ILE A 163 -5.32 -8.15 0.24
CA ILE A 163 -4.43 -8.95 1.09
C ILE A 163 -3.39 -8.05 1.75
N GLN A 164 -2.76 -7.13 1.01
CA GLN A 164 -1.74 -6.22 1.55
C GLN A 164 -2.32 -5.33 2.64
N ILE A 165 -3.48 -4.71 2.39
CA ILE A 165 -4.18 -3.87 3.39
C ILE A 165 -4.51 -4.66 4.66
N SER A 166 -5.02 -5.89 4.52
CA SER A 166 -5.27 -6.79 5.65
C SER A 166 -4.00 -7.13 6.44
N GLN A 167 -2.89 -7.43 5.75
CA GLN A 167 -1.61 -7.73 6.37
C GLN A 167 -1.05 -6.54 7.16
N MET A 168 -1.17 -5.32 6.62
CA MET A 168 -0.79 -4.09 7.33
C MET A 168 -1.58 -3.92 8.63
N ALA A 169 -2.90 -4.11 8.57
CA ALA A 169 -3.76 -3.96 9.75
C ALA A 169 -3.45 -5.00 10.83
N ARG A 170 -3.19 -6.25 10.44
CA ARG A 170 -2.77 -7.32 11.35
C ARG A 170 -1.43 -7.03 12.00
N LEU A 171 -0.46 -6.54 11.20
CA LEU A 171 0.83 -6.12 11.72
C LEU A 171 0.69 -5.02 12.78
N MET A 172 -0.10 -3.98 12.50
CA MET A 172 -0.31 -2.89 13.47
C MET A 172 -1.00 -3.37 14.74
N ARG A 173 -1.98 -4.28 14.61
CA ARG A 173 -2.68 -4.87 15.76
C ARG A 173 -1.74 -5.71 16.63
N GLN A 174 -0.74 -6.36 16.03
CA GLN A 174 0.26 -7.14 16.76
C GLN A 174 1.33 -6.25 17.43
N GLU A 175 1.94 -5.34 16.68
CA GLU A 175 3.08 -4.54 17.17
C GLU A 175 2.63 -3.40 18.09
N PHE A 176 1.42 -2.86 17.86
CA PHE A 176 0.90 -1.68 18.53
C PHE A 176 -0.56 -1.90 19.03
N PRO A 177 -0.80 -2.89 19.90
CA PRO A 177 -2.15 -3.27 20.31
C PRO A 177 -2.91 -2.14 21.04
N GLU A 178 -2.18 -1.28 21.76
CA GLU A 178 -2.74 -0.18 22.56
C GLU A 178 -3.07 1.08 21.74
N LEU A 179 -2.55 1.20 20.51
CA LEU A 179 -2.80 2.37 19.66
C LEU A 179 -4.09 2.20 18.85
N GLY A 180 -4.77 3.32 18.58
CA GLY A 180 -5.73 3.37 17.48
C GLY A 180 -5.03 3.06 16.15
N ARG A 181 -5.75 2.60 15.13
CA ARG A 181 -5.18 2.28 13.82
C ARG A 181 -5.91 3.02 12.71
N ARG A 182 -5.17 3.60 11.77
CA ARG A 182 -5.72 4.16 10.53
C ARG A 182 -4.94 3.61 9.35
N ILE A 183 -5.56 2.73 8.58
CA ILE A 183 -4.89 1.98 7.52
C ILE A 183 -4.98 2.79 6.24
N LEU A 184 -3.85 3.28 5.74
CA LEU A 184 -3.83 4.19 4.61
C LEU A 184 -3.05 3.63 3.43
N ALA A 185 -3.46 4.03 2.24
CA ALA A 185 -2.67 3.90 1.04
C ALA A 185 -2.52 5.23 0.32
N VAL A 186 -1.40 5.39 -0.39
CA VAL A 186 -1.15 6.53 -1.27
C VAL A 186 -0.78 6.03 -2.66
N LYS A 187 -1.40 6.61 -3.69
CA LYS A 187 -1.08 6.34 -5.09
C LYS A 187 -0.72 7.63 -5.82
N LEU A 188 0.41 7.62 -6.53
CA LEU A 188 0.71 8.65 -7.52
C LEU A 188 -0.06 8.33 -8.79
N LEU A 189 -0.82 9.28 -9.31
CA LEU A 189 -1.65 9.10 -10.50
C LEU A 189 -0.97 9.62 -11.77
N ALA A 190 -1.46 9.18 -12.93
CA ALA A 190 -0.93 9.59 -14.24
C ALA A 190 -1.00 11.11 -14.47
N ASP A 191 -1.97 11.80 -13.87
CA ASP A 191 -2.10 13.28 -13.92
C ASP A 191 -1.22 14.01 -12.89
N ASN A 192 -0.24 13.31 -12.31
CA ASN A 192 0.68 13.78 -11.25
C ASN A 192 -0.01 14.20 -9.94
N THR A 193 -1.28 13.83 -9.72
CA THR A 193 -1.93 14.03 -8.44
C THR A 193 -1.69 12.86 -7.50
N LEU A 194 -1.77 13.12 -6.19
CA LEU A 194 -1.53 12.17 -5.12
C LEU A 194 -2.88 11.77 -4.54
N ALA A 195 -3.29 10.53 -4.73
CA ALA A 195 -4.50 9.99 -4.11
C ALA A 195 -4.16 9.35 -2.77
N LEU A 196 -4.85 9.76 -1.71
CA LEU A 196 -4.79 9.15 -0.38
C LEU A 196 -6.14 8.46 -0.12
N VAL A 197 -6.06 7.22 0.35
CA VAL A 197 -7.19 6.34 0.61
C VAL A 197 -7.07 5.83 2.03
N GLU A 198 -8.16 5.93 2.80
CA GLU A 198 -8.30 5.28 4.09
C GLU A 198 -9.25 4.10 3.99
N PHE A 199 -8.86 3.02 4.65
CA PHE A 199 -9.66 1.82 4.81
C PHE A 199 -10.14 1.70 6.26
N ASP A 200 -11.20 0.95 6.47
CA ASP A 200 -11.62 0.56 7.81
C ASP A 200 -10.60 -0.42 8.45
N ASP A 201 -10.62 -0.57 9.78
CA ASP A 201 -9.72 -1.49 10.50
C ASP A 201 -10.39 -2.87 10.64
N GLN A 202 -10.23 -3.69 9.60
CA GLN A 202 -10.73 -5.07 9.57
C GLN A 202 -9.61 -6.09 9.72
N ILE A 203 -9.98 -7.37 9.78
CA ILE A 203 -9.04 -8.49 9.85
C ILE A 203 -9.05 -9.27 8.53
N GLU A 204 -10.22 -9.63 8.01
CA GLU A 204 -10.32 -10.42 6.78
C GLU A 204 -10.29 -9.52 5.53
N PRO A 205 -9.56 -9.89 4.45
CA PRO A 205 -9.40 -9.06 3.26
C PRO A 205 -10.70 -8.61 2.58
N ASP A 206 -11.74 -9.45 2.63
CA ASP A 206 -13.03 -9.18 2.01
C ASP A 206 -13.90 -8.19 2.80
N ASP A 207 -13.62 -8.04 4.11
CA ASP A 207 -14.40 -7.17 4.99
C ASP A 207 -13.98 -5.70 4.84
N PHE A 208 -12.79 -5.45 4.29
CA PHE A 208 -12.28 -4.09 4.14
C PHE A 208 -13.12 -3.27 3.16
N GLY A 209 -13.55 -2.11 3.65
CA GLY A 209 -14.19 -1.03 2.91
C GLY A 209 -13.30 0.21 2.80
N ILE A 210 -13.68 1.12 1.90
CA ILE A 210 -13.04 2.43 1.76
C ILE A 210 -13.81 3.44 2.60
N VAL A 211 -13.14 4.11 3.53
CA VAL A 211 -13.72 5.14 4.41
C VAL A 211 -13.71 6.49 3.71
N ILE A 212 -12.55 6.87 3.14
CA ILE A 212 -12.39 8.16 2.47
C ILE A 212 -11.31 8.10 1.41
N VAL A 213 -11.56 8.81 0.31
CA VAL A 213 -10.58 9.09 -0.74
C VAL A 213 -10.44 10.59 -0.89
N ARG A 214 -9.19 11.07 -0.99
CA ARG A 214 -8.86 12.44 -1.36
C ARG A 214 -7.74 12.45 -2.37
N ARG A 215 -7.74 13.46 -3.22
CA ARG A 215 -6.74 13.64 -4.27
C ARG A 215 -6.13 15.02 -4.11
N PHE A 216 -4.81 15.10 -4.10
CA PHE A 216 -4.07 16.34 -3.88
C PHE A 216 -3.20 16.68 -5.08
N ARG A 217 -3.11 17.97 -5.38
CA ARG A 217 -2.17 18.51 -6.36
C ARG A 217 -1.20 19.44 -5.65
N LEU A 218 0.08 19.09 -5.70
CA LEU A 218 1.14 19.96 -5.22
C LEU A 218 1.28 21.13 -6.19
N VAL A 219 1.19 22.35 -5.69
CA VAL A 219 1.33 23.58 -6.49
C VAL A 219 2.41 24.48 -5.92
N ARG A 220 3.18 25.10 -6.81
CA ARG A 220 3.97 26.29 -6.51
C ARG A 220 3.11 27.49 -6.87
N ARG A 221 2.82 28.36 -5.92
CA ARG A 221 2.28 29.70 -6.20
C ARG A 221 3.22 30.69 -5.55
N ALA A 222 3.43 31.84 -6.20
CA ALA A 222 4.00 32.98 -5.48
C ALA A 222 3.11 33.25 -4.25
N PRO A 223 3.68 33.55 -3.07
CA PRO A 223 2.87 34.05 -1.97
C PRO A 223 2.07 35.26 -2.47
N PRO A 224 0.80 35.44 -2.05
CA PRO A 224 0.08 36.66 -2.36
C PRO A 224 0.95 37.83 -1.89
N SER A 225 1.22 38.75 -2.83
CA SER A 225 1.93 40.01 -2.61
C SER A 225 1.30 40.83 -1.50
#